data_AF-Q0ABC6-F1
#
_entry.id   AF-Q0ABC6-F1
#
_cell.length_a   1.000
_cell.length_b   1.000
_cell.length_c   1.000
_cell.angle_alpha   90.00
_cell.angle_beta   90.00
_cell.angle_gamma   90.00
#
_symmetry.space_group_name_H-M   'P 1'
#
loop_
_entity.id
_entity.type
_entity.pdbx_description
1 polymer ?
#
loop_
_entity_poly.entity_id
_entity_poly.type
_entity_poly.pdbx_seq_one_letter_code
_entity_poly.pdbx_strand_id
1 'polypeptide(L)'
;MGFLKIGEKDRTGRQKRIEHTGRYLRASRTGGISLRAHTRVAGVNLTGNTRRGVRVSTRLAKNTQVALQNGRFILRGRYGSDAARINLSKSGVSVSTKTPVGAFNWVRPGRSSFKLGGVHVRGHKAAHLQGVYLLFAGLVALVGGLFKAVAALLGGILGGVQALVAWRERVRGERERLGLSAGEVAGVGEQIVRAQGVALDQEPQRDLFAGLLFVVTTLGRGRTVFDADAVGLQGADRGAGRALATDAAVAGQQLVRWLGEREADRSPRRILGLLHQLALAFRARAPQSARAEALLALDDACLAAGPRTILQEEMIDLLAEALGVDLVLEGER
;
A
#
# COMPACT_ATOMS: atom_id res chain seq x y z
N MET A 1 38.14 37.50 -1.05
CA MET A 1 36.98 38.12 -1.74
C MET A 1 37.42 39.43 -2.36
N GLY A 2 37.48 39.53 -3.69
CA GLY A 2 38.10 40.66 -4.39
C GLY A 2 37.39 42.00 -4.11
N PHE A 3 38.14 42.95 -3.56
CA PHE A 3 37.71 44.32 -3.25
C PHE A 3 37.31 45.13 -4.51
N LEU A 4 37.71 44.64 -5.68
CA LEU A 4 37.41 45.18 -7.00
C LEU A 4 37.02 44.01 -7.89
N LYS A 5 36.00 44.16 -8.75
CA LYS A 5 35.58 43.13 -9.71
C LYS A 5 36.57 42.94 -10.88
N ILE A 6 37.86 43.00 -10.60
CA ILE A 6 38.96 42.86 -11.55
C ILE A 6 39.20 41.36 -11.78
N GLY A 7 39.31 40.93 -13.03
CA GLY A 7 39.53 39.52 -13.42
C GLY A 7 38.34 38.81 -14.06
N GLU A 8 37.11 39.33 -13.92
CA GLU A 8 35.95 38.75 -14.62
C GLU A 8 35.98 39.11 -16.12
N LYS A 9 36.39 38.15 -16.97
CA LYS A 9 36.52 38.31 -18.42
C LYS A 9 35.29 37.79 -19.18
N ASP A 10 34.94 38.40 -20.30
CA ASP A 10 33.90 37.93 -21.21
C ASP A 10 34.36 36.74 -22.04
N ARG A 11 33.47 36.19 -22.88
CA ARG A 11 33.80 35.06 -23.78
C ARG A 11 34.95 35.39 -24.76
N THR A 12 35.28 36.66 -24.95
CA THR A 12 36.38 37.14 -25.81
C THR A 12 37.64 37.50 -25.01
N GLY A 13 37.68 37.18 -23.72
CA GLY A 13 38.85 37.43 -22.85
C GLY A 13 39.00 38.88 -22.38
N ARG A 14 38.04 39.78 -22.67
CA ARG A 14 38.08 41.18 -22.24
C ARG A 14 37.46 41.35 -20.86
N GLN A 15 38.02 42.25 -20.05
CA GLN A 15 37.49 42.57 -18.71
C GLN A 15 36.04 43.09 -18.83
N LYS A 16 35.07 42.37 -18.23
CA LYS A 16 33.64 42.73 -18.30
C LYS A 16 33.31 44.04 -17.60
N ARG A 17 33.92 44.29 -16.43
CA ARG A 17 33.63 45.47 -15.61
C ARG A 17 34.77 45.79 -14.65
N ILE A 18 35.07 47.06 -14.45
CA ILE A 18 35.91 47.56 -13.35
C ILE A 18 35.00 48.39 -12.45
N GLU A 19 34.69 47.85 -11.28
CA GLU A 19 33.75 48.44 -10.34
C GLU A 19 34.13 48.09 -8.90
N HIS A 20 34.05 49.10 -8.04
CA HIS A 20 34.03 48.99 -6.60
C HIS A 20 32.61 49.26 -6.09
N THR A 21 32.09 48.39 -5.23
CA THR A 21 30.76 48.55 -4.60
C THR A 21 30.90 48.37 -3.09
N GLY A 22 30.81 49.48 -2.35
CA GLY A 22 30.72 49.50 -0.90
C GLY A 22 29.29 49.80 -0.41
N ARG A 23 29.12 49.91 0.91
CA ARG A 23 27.82 50.14 1.56
C ARG A 23 27.16 51.46 1.15
N TYR A 24 27.94 52.52 0.98
CA TYR A 24 27.48 53.87 0.66
C TYR A 24 28.11 54.47 -0.61
N LEU A 25 29.12 53.80 -1.18
CA LEU A 25 29.89 54.28 -2.32
C LEU A 25 29.86 53.23 -3.43
N ARG A 26 29.63 53.67 -4.66
CA ARG A 26 29.82 52.87 -5.86
C ARG A 26 30.67 53.65 -6.83
N ALA A 27 31.83 53.13 -7.17
CA ALA A 27 32.74 53.71 -8.15
C ALA A 27 32.93 52.73 -9.31
N SER A 28 32.80 53.19 -10.55
CA SER A 28 33.01 52.35 -11.73
C SER A 28 33.58 53.17 -12.88
N ARG A 29 34.32 52.54 -13.78
CA ARG A 29 34.94 53.25 -14.92
C ARG A 29 33.91 53.92 -15.84
N THR A 30 32.82 53.19 -16.17
CA THR A 30 31.78 53.69 -17.08
C THR A 30 30.67 54.44 -16.37
N GLY A 31 30.36 54.04 -15.14
CA GLY A 31 29.35 54.73 -14.36
C GLY A 31 29.87 56.00 -13.72
N GLY A 32 31.14 56.05 -13.28
CA GLY A 32 31.79 57.02 -12.39
C GLY A 32 31.46 56.78 -10.89
N ILE A 33 31.62 57.79 -10.02
CA ILE A 33 31.36 57.72 -8.57
C ILE A 33 29.90 58.11 -8.21
N SER A 34 29.24 57.28 -7.40
CA SER A 34 27.91 57.60 -6.84
C SER A 34 27.84 57.24 -5.36
N LEU A 35 27.25 58.14 -4.58
CA LEU A 35 26.93 57.88 -3.17
C LEU A 35 25.48 57.40 -3.06
N ARG A 36 25.23 56.50 -2.10
CA ARG A 36 23.90 56.00 -1.77
C ARG A 36 23.73 56.05 -0.26
N ALA A 37 22.65 56.64 0.20
CA ALA A 37 22.16 56.52 1.57
C ALA A 37 20.79 55.83 1.54
N HIS A 38 20.53 54.95 2.50
CA HIS A 38 19.21 54.38 2.71
C HIS A 38 18.88 54.41 4.19
N THR A 39 17.68 54.85 4.53
CA THR A 39 17.15 54.85 5.89
C THR A 39 15.71 54.35 5.89
N ARG A 40 15.29 53.78 7.01
CA ARG A 40 13.91 53.35 7.24
C ARG A 40 13.36 54.18 8.39
N VAL A 41 12.31 54.95 8.12
CA VAL A 41 11.67 55.83 9.10
C VAL A 41 10.17 55.55 9.08
N ALA A 42 9.58 55.24 10.22
CA ALA A 42 8.13 55.03 10.39
C ALA A 42 7.49 54.10 9.33
N GLY A 43 8.13 52.96 9.02
CA GLY A 43 7.63 52.00 8.02
C GLY A 43 7.88 52.37 6.55
N VAL A 44 8.42 53.56 6.28
CA VAL A 44 8.79 54.05 4.96
C VAL A 44 10.29 53.91 4.73
N ASN A 45 10.69 53.35 3.59
CA ASN A 45 12.09 53.26 3.18
C ASN A 45 12.43 54.44 2.26
N LEU A 46 13.38 55.27 2.70
CA LEU A 46 13.92 56.37 1.93
C LEU A 46 15.30 55.98 1.41
N THR A 47 15.52 56.09 0.11
CA THR A 47 16.82 55.84 -0.53
C THR A 47 17.21 57.06 -1.34
N GLY A 48 18.31 57.70 -0.98
CA GLY A 48 18.94 58.76 -1.76
C GLY A 48 20.14 58.21 -2.54
N ASN A 49 20.28 58.59 -3.80
CA ASN A 49 21.46 58.31 -4.60
C ASN A 49 21.85 59.55 -5.40
N THR A 50 23.13 59.93 -5.38
CA THR A 50 23.59 61.17 -6.04
C THR A 50 23.39 61.19 -7.56
N ARG A 51 23.14 60.04 -8.20
CA ARG A 51 22.85 59.95 -9.64
C ARG A 51 21.44 59.57 -9.99
N ARG A 52 20.82 58.74 -9.17
CA ARG A 52 19.47 58.21 -9.42
C ARG A 52 18.39 58.94 -8.65
N GLY A 53 18.75 59.96 -7.86
CA GLY A 53 17.85 60.77 -7.06
C GLY A 53 17.26 60.04 -5.85
N VAL A 54 16.06 60.44 -5.44
CA VAL A 54 15.41 60.01 -4.21
C VAL A 54 14.27 59.03 -4.51
N ARG A 55 14.22 57.94 -3.74
CA ARG A 55 13.15 56.96 -3.76
C ARG A 55 12.55 56.81 -2.37
N VAL A 56 11.25 57.03 -2.27
CA VAL A 56 10.43 56.77 -1.09
C VAL A 56 9.63 55.50 -1.38
N SER A 57 9.57 54.54 -0.46
CA SER A 57 8.75 53.34 -0.67
C SER A 57 8.20 52.75 0.62
N THR A 58 6.92 52.39 0.60
CA THR A 58 6.20 51.77 1.71
C THR A 58 5.49 50.50 1.26
N ARG A 59 5.28 49.58 2.20
CA ARG A 59 4.50 48.35 1.97
C ARG A 59 3.08 48.62 2.45
N LEU A 60 2.13 48.68 1.51
CA LEU A 60 0.72 48.95 1.83
C LEU A 60 0.00 47.72 2.41
N ALA A 61 0.35 46.54 1.90
CA ALA A 61 -0.18 45.25 2.36
C ALA A 61 0.83 44.13 2.06
N LYS A 62 0.58 42.90 2.54
CA LYS A 62 1.42 41.74 2.22
C LYS A 62 1.55 41.61 0.70
N ASN A 63 2.80 41.52 0.22
CA ASN A 63 3.15 41.47 -1.20
C ASN A 63 2.71 42.68 -2.06
N THR A 64 2.37 43.82 -1.45
CA THR A 64 1.99 45.07 -2.14
C THR A 64 2.92 46.20 -1.74
N GLN A 65 3.58 46.82 -2.70
CA GLN A 65 4.49 47.94 -2.48
C GLN A 65 4.07 49.15 -3.31
N VAL A 66 4.08 50.30 -2.64
CA VAL A 66 3.93 51.62 -3.26
C VAL A 66 5.26 52.36 -3.11
N ALA A 67 5.70 53.01 -4.17
CA ALA A 67 6.92 53.82 -4.15
C ALA A 67 6.77 55.07 -5.03
N LEU A 68 7.46 56.13 -4.62
CA LEU A 68 7.71 57.32 -5.41
C LEU A 68 9.21 57.38 -5.70
N GLN A 69 9.62 57.45 -6.96
CA GLN A 69 11.02 57.60 -7.34
C GLN A 69 11.16 58.80 -8.27
N ASN A 70 11.84 59.86 -7.81
CA ASN A 70 11.97 61.13 -8.54
C ASN A 70 10.62 61.63 -9.09
N GLY A 71 9.58 61.68 -8.24
CA GLY A 71 8.23 62.07 -8.65
C GLY A 71 7.42 60.98 -9.38
N ARG A 72 8.02 59.87 -9.84
CA ARG A 72 7.29 58.78 -10.50
C ARG A 72 6.65 57.83 -9.49
N PHE A 73 5.33 57.74 -9.51
CA PHE A 73 4.56 56.74 -8.77
C PHE A 73 4.74 55.32 -9.34
N ILE A 74 4.97 54.36 -8.45
CA ILE A 74 5.19 52.94 -8.73
C ILE A 74 4.33 52.12 -7.77
N LEU A 75 3.35 51.40 -8.32
CA LEU A 75 2.58 50.35 -7.62
C LEU A 75 3.04 48.98 -8.12
N ARG A 76 3.32 48.06 -7.20
CA ARG A 76 3.68 46.66 -7.50
C ARG A 76 3.03 45.72 -6.50
N GLY A 77 2.38 44.67 -6.98
CA GLY A 77 1.90 43.57 -6.15
C GLY A 77 2.08 42.22 -6.83
N ARG A 78 2.27 41.15 -6.04
CA ARG A 78 2.40 39.79 -6.56
C ARG A 78 1.75 38.78 -5.63
N TYR A 79 0.73 38.06 -6.11
CA TYR A 79 -0.09 37.16 -5.32
C TYR A 79 -0.28 35.81 -6.05
N GLY A 80 -0.72 34.79 -5.32
CA GLY A 80 -1.02 33.47 -5.87
C GLY A 80 0.14 32.47 -5.87
N SER A 81 -0.19 31.23 -6.24
CA SER A 81 0.72 30.09 -6.29
C SER A 81 1.47 30.02 -7.62
N ASP A 82 2.43 29.08 -7.75
CA ASP A 82 3.23 28.93 -8.97
C ASP A 82 2.40 28.59 -10.22
N ALA A 83 1.25 27.95 -10.04
CA ALA A 83 0.30 27.62 -11.12
C ALA A 83 -0.41 28.85 -11.67
N ALA A 84 -0.74 29.83 -10.82
CA ALA A 84 -1.40 31.08 -11.22
C ALA A 84 -0.96 32.24 -10.33
N ARG A 85 -0.05 33.07 -10.85
CA ARG A 85 0.43 34.29 -10.18
C ARG A 85 -0.27 35.52 -10.74
N ILE A 86 -0.88 36.30 -9.85
CA ILE A 86 -1.50 37.57 -10.14
C ILE A 86 -0.47 38.68 -9.87
N ASN A 87 -0.14 39.47 -10.90
CA ASN A 87 0.80 40.57 -10.82
C ASN A 87 0.05 41.90 -10.97
N LEU A 88 0.07 42.71 -9.92
CA LEU A 88 -0.49 44.06 -9.88
C LEU A 88 0.59 45.09 -10.24
N SER A 89 0.25 46.04 -11.09
CA SER A 89 1.13 47.15 -11.49
C SER A 89 0.35 48.45 -11.65
N LYS A 90 1.04 49.60 -11.73
CA LYS A 90 0.40 50.90 -12.02
C LYS A 90 -0.56 50.85 -13.22
N SER A 91 -0.22 50.06 -14.25
CA SER A 91 -1.02 49.94 -15.47
C SER A 91 -2.04 48.80 -15.43
N GLY A 92 -2.33 48.23 -14.26
CA GLY A 92 -3.33 47.16 -14.07
C GLY A 92 -2.76 45.81 -13.68
N VAL A 93 -3.64 44.81 -13.68
CA VAL A 93 -3.41 43.43 -13.22
C VAL A 93 -3.08 42.51 -14.40
N SER A 94 -2.28 41.48 -14.17
CA SER A 94 -1.99 40.43 -15.16
C SER A 94 -1.75 39.08 -14.50
N VAL A 95 -2.20 38.01 -15.14
CA VAL A 95 -2.06 36.64 -14.64
C VAL A 95 -0.95 35.93 -15.39
N SER A 96 -0.11 35.19 -14.68
CA SER A 96 0.98 34.42 -15.26
C SER A 96 1.13 33.05 -14.60
N THR A 97 1.40 32.03 -15.41
CA THR A 97 1.71 30.67 -14.95
C THR A 97 3.19 30.40 -15.13
N LYS A 98 3.82 29.78 -14.12
CA LYS A 98 5.22 29.38 -14.18
C LYS A 98 5.30 27.95 -14.73
N THR A 99 6.22 27.73 -15.67
CA THR A 99 6.52 26.43 -16.26
C THR A 99 7.98 26.07 -16.00
N PRO A 100 8.40 24.79 -16.13
CA PRO A 100 9.81 24.40 -16.00
C PRO A 100 10.74 25.17 -16.95
N VAL A 101 10.22 25.52 -18.13
CA VAL A 101 10.94 26.26 -19.17
C VAL A 101 10.73 27.78 -19.08
N GLY A 102 10.08 28.32 -18.03
CA GLY A 102 9.99 29.77 -17.80
C GLY A 102 8.67 30.25 -17.22
N ALA A 103 8.06 31.27 -17.84
CA ALA A 103 6.78 31.81 -17.39
C ALA A 103 5.95 32.35 -18.57
N PHE A 104 4.68 31.99 -18.58
CA PHE A 104 3.70 32.44 -19.57
C PHE A 104 2.75 33.43 -18.92
N ASN A 105 2.58 34.62 -19.51
CA ASN A 105 1.61 35.62 -19.05
C ASN A 105 0.38 35.60 -19.96
N TRP A 106 -0.76 35.25 -19.39
CA TRP A 106 -2.03 35.08 -20.10
C TRP A 106 -2.59 36.39 -20.63
N VAL A 107 -2.33 37.50 -19.93
CA VAL A 107 -2.91 38.82 -20.26
C VAL A 107 -1.94 39.69 -21.07
N ARG A 108 -0.63 39.51 -20.86
CA ARG A 108 0.42 40.34 -21.47
C ARG A 108 1.52 39.45 -22.06
N PRO A 109 1.35 38.93 -23.29
CA PRO A 109 2.32 38.02 -23.92
C PRO A 109 3.75 38.59 -24.00
N GLY A 110 3.89 39.92 -24.17
CA GLY A 110 5.17 40.61 -24.15
C GLY A 110 5.94 40.57 -22.81
N ARG A 111 5.32 40.05 -21.73
CA ARG A 111 5.98 39.81 -20.43
C ARG A 111 6.30 38.34 -20.16
N SER A 112 6.10 37.46 -21.14
CA SER A 112 6.47 36.06 -21.05
C SER A 112 8.00 35.86 -21.16
N SER A 113 8.48 34.74 -20.65
CA SER A 113 9.89 34.34 -20.72
C SER A 113 10.03 32.84 -20.94
N PHE A 114 11.04 32.46 -21.70
CA PHE A 114 11.33 31.07 -22.04
C PHE A 114 12.84 30.84 -21.88
N LYS A 115 13.20 29.72 -21.25
CA LYS A 115 14.58 29.32 -20.99
C LYS A 115 14.75 27.84 -21.30
N LEU A 116 15.66 27.54 -22.22
CA LEU A 116 16.03 26.17 -22.60
C LEU A 116 17.51 26.14 -22.95
N GLY A 117 18.26 25.15 -22.46
CA GLY A 117 19.68 24.97 -22.81
C GLY A 117 20.58 26.18 -22.55
N GLY A 118 20.28 26.98 -21.52
CA GLY A 118 21.05 28.20 -21.19
C GLY A 118 20.66 29.45 -22.00
N VAL A 119 19.84 29.34 -23.04
CA VAL A 119 19.31 30.47 -23.80
C VAL A 119 18.07 31.03 -23.11
N HIS A 120 18.03 32.34 -22.85
CA HIS A 120 16.90 33.03 -22.21
C HIS A 120 16.22 34.01 -23.18
N VAL A 121 15.03 33.66 -23.65
CA VAL A 121 14.20 34.48 -24.56
C VAL A 121 13.12 35.21 -23.73
N ARG A 122 12.82 36.47 -24.10
CA ARG A 122 11.77 37.29 -23.46
C ARG A 122 10.88 37.94 -24.51
N GLY A 123 9.68 38.35 -24.11
CA GLY A 123 8.75 39.06 -24.98
C GLY A 123 7.79 38.14 -25.73
N HIS A 124 7.19 38.66 -26.81
CA HIS A 124 6.17 37.93 -27.58
C HIS A 124 6.68 36.59 -28.14
N LYS A 125 7.94 36.53 -28.61
CA LYS A 125 8.58 35.28 -29.06
C LYS A 125 8.61 34.22 -27.95
N ALA A 126 8.85 34.62 -26.70
CA ALA A 126 8.82 33.69 -25.57
C ALA A 126 7.40 33.19 -25.26
N ALA A 127 6.37 34.00 -25.51
CA ALA A 127 4.98 33.58 -25.35
C ALA A 127 4.62 32.47 -26.35
N HIS A 128 5.01 32.60 -27.62
CA HIS A 128 4.78 31.54 -28.62
C HIS A 128 5.48 30.23 -28.23
N LEU A 129 6.76 30.29 -27.83
CA LEU A 129 7.51 29.10 -27.40
C LEU A 129 6.90 28.42 -26.17
N GLN A 130 6.45 29.21 -25.19
CA GLN A 130 5.72 28.69 -24.02
C GLN A 130 4.36 28.09 -24.41
N GLY A 131 3.65 28.69 -25.36
CA GLY A 131 2.38 28.17 -25.86
C GLY A 131 2.54 26.79 -26.49
N VAL A 132 3.57 26.61 -27.34
CA VAL A 132 3.91 25.30 -27.92
C VAL A 132 4.25 24.29 -26.83
N TYR A 133 5.06 24.67 -25.84
CA TYR A 133 5.39 23.81 -24.71
C TYR A 133 4.14 23.38 -23.92
N LEU A 134 3.25 24.31 -23.58
CA LEU A 134 2.03 24.02 -22.84
C LEU A 134 1.09 23.11 -23.63
N LEU A 135 0.99 23.30 -24.95
CA LEU A 135 0.20 22.44 -25.82
C LEU A 135 0.76 21.00 -25.82
N PHE A 136 2.06 20.84 -25.97
CA PHE A 136 2.70 19.52 -25.93
C PHE A 136 2.53 18.85 -24.55
N ALA A 137 2.78 19.59 -23.47
CA ALA A 137 2.60 19.08 -22.11
C ALA A 137 1.15 18.68 -21.84
N GLY A 138 0.18 19.45 -22.35
CA GLY A 138 -1.24 19.13 -22.28
C GLY A 138 -1.59 17.85 -23.03
N LEU A 139 -1.06 17.65 -24.23
CA LEU A 139 -1.26 16.43 -25.01
C LEU A 139 -0.69 15.20 -24.29
N VAL A 140 0.53 15.29 -23.76
CA VAL A 140 1.14 14.20 -22.98
C VAL A 140 0.31 13.88 -21.73
N ALA A 141 -0.17 14.90 -21.02
CA ALA A 141 -1.02 14.70 -19.85
C ALA A 141 -2.35 14.04 -20.21
N LEU A 142 -2.96 14.42 -21.34
CA LEU A 142 -4.21 13.83 -21.82
C LEU A 142 -4.03 12.35 -22.18
N VAL A 143 -2.99 12.03 -22.97
CA VAL A 143 -2.66 10.64 -23.34
C VAL A 143 -2.38 9.82 -22.08
N GLY A 144 -1.56 10.32 -21.16
CA GLY A 144 -1.27 9.64 -19.90
C GLY A 144 -2.51 9.46 -19.01
N GLY A 145 -3.42 10.42 -19.02
CA GLY A 145 -4.72 10.31 -18.34
C GLY A 145 -5.60 9.22 -18.93
N LEU A 146 -5.66 9.13 -20.25
CA LEU A 146 -6.43 8.10 -20.95
C LEU A 146 -5.89 6.69 -20.64
N PHE A 147 -4.57 6.49 -20.68
CA PHE A 147 -3.97 5.21 -20.29
C PHE A 147 -4.33 4.80 -18.86
N LYS A 148 -4.28 5.74 -17.91
CA LYS A 148 -4.67 5.48 -16.52
C LYS A 148 -6.14 5.11 -16.39
N ALA A 149 -7.02 5.77 -17.13
CA ALA A 149 -8.45 5.46 -17.13
C ALA A 149 -8.73 4.06 -17.67
N VAL A 150 -8.08 3.68 -18.78
CA VAL A 150 -8.18 2.31 -19.35
C VAL A 150 -7.66 1.27 -18.37
N ALA A 151 -6.49 1.51 -17.75
CA ALA A 151 -5.94 0.59 -16.76
C ALA A 151 -6.86 0.42 -15.54
N ALA A 152 -7.45 1.51 -15.05
CA ALA A 152 -8.42 1.46 -13.95
C ALA A 152 -9.68 0.67 -14.33
N LEU A 153 -10.19 0.85 -15.56
CA LEU A 153 -11.34 0.09 -16.06
C LEU A 153 -11.03 -1.40 -16.15
N LEU A 154 -9.89 -1.77 -16.74
CA LEU A 154 -9.45 -3.17 -16.83
C LEU A 154 -9.24 -3.79 -15.45
N GLY A 155 -8.61 -3.07 -14.52
CA GLY A 155 -8.44 -3.50 -13.14
C GLY A 155 -9.78 -3.70 -12.42
N GLY A 156 -10.75 -2.81 -12.64
CA GLY A 156 -12.10 -2.94 -12.11
C GLY A 156 -12.84 -4.16 -12.66
N ILE A 157 -12.73 -4.43 -13.96
CA ILE A 157 -13.33 -5.62 -14.59
C ILE A 157 -12.70 -6.90 -14.03
N LEU A 158 -11.37 -6.97 -13.97
CA LEU A 158 -10.65 -8.13 -13.44
C LEU A 158 -11.01 -8.37 -11.96
N GLY A 159 -11.04 -7.33 -11.14
CA GLY A 159 -11.47 -7.42 -9.75
C GLY A 159 -12.93 -7.86 -9.61
N GLY A 160 -13.82 -7.37 -10.47
CA GLY A 160 -15.22 -7.80 -10.52
C GLY A 160 -15.38 -9.28 -10.88
N VAL A 161 -14.60 -9.78 -11.84
CA VAL A 161 -14.58 -11.20 -12.20
C VAL A 161 -14.09 -12.05 -11.03
N GLN A 162 -13.00 -11.66 -10.37
CA GLN A 162 -12.48 -12.38 -9.21
C GLN A 162 -13.49 -12.40 -8.06
N ALA A 163 -14.15 -11.28 -7.77
CA ALA A 163 -15.19 -11.21 -6.76
C ALA A 163 -16.37 -12.13 -7.08
N LEU A 164 -16.76 -12.21 -8.37
CA LEU A 164 -17.83 -13.10 -8.82
C LEU A 164 -17.45 -14.58 -8.68
N VAL A 165 -16.21 -14.94 -9.01
CA VAL A 165 -15.69 -16.30 -8.83
C VAL A 165 -15.68 -16.68 -7.35
N ALA A 166 -15.10 -15.83 -6.50
CA ALA A 166 -15.07 -16.06 -5.06
C ALA A 166 -16.48 -16.17 -4.46
N TRP A 167 -17.42 -15.34 -4.91
CA TRP A 167 -18.82 -15.44 -4.50
C TRP A 167 -19.44 -16.79 -4.92
N ARG A 168 -19.20 -17.23 -6.16
CA ARG A 168 -19.69 -18.54 -6.62
C ARG A 168 -19.10 -19.70 -5.83
N GLU A 169 -17.83 -19.63 -5.48
CA GLU A 169 -17.16 -20.64 -4.67
C GLU A 169 -17.76 -20.69 -3.26
N ARG A 170 -18.02 -19.54 -2.63
CA ARG A 170 -18.72 -19.48 -1.34
C ARG A 170 -20.12 -20.09 -1.41
N VAL A 171 -20.91 -19.72 -2.42
CA VAL A 171 -22.28 -20.25 -2.59
C VAL A 171 -22.28 -21.76 -2.88
N ARG A 172 -21.27 -22.28 -3.61
CA ARG A 172 -21.12 -23.73 -3.80
C ARG A 172 -20.76 -24.41 -2.48
N GLY A 173 -19.79 -23.87 -1.76
CA GLY A 173 -19.41 -24.38 -0.44
C GLY A 173 -20.60 -24.44 0.51
N GLU A 174 -21.40 -23.38 0.60
CA GLU A 174 -22.60 -23.35 1.45
C GLU A 174 -23.69 -24.34 1.03
N ARG A 175 -23.86 -24.60 -0.27
CA ARG A 175 -24.85 -25.58 -0.77
C ARG A 175 -24.40 -27.03 -0.61
N GLU A 176 -23.11 -27.25 -0.54
CA GLU A 176 -22.51 -28.58 -0.45
C GLU A 176 -22.19 -28.98 1.00
N ARG A 177 -22.25 -28.04 1.96
CA ARG A 177 -22.12 -28.32 3.40
C ARG A 177 -23.16 -29.35 3.86
N LEU A 178 -22.72 -30.26 4.72
CA LEU A 178 -23.59 -31.27 5.34
C LEU A 178 -24.50 -30.64 6.39
N GLY A 179 -24.14 -29.44 6.90
CA GLY A 179 -24.95 -28.68 7.85
C GLY A 179 -25.08 -29.34 9.21
N LEU A 180 -24.10 -30.18 9.59
CA LEU A 180 -24.10 -30.91 10.85
C LEU A 180 -23.31 -30.12 11.90
N SER A 181 -24.00 -29.63 12.91
CA SER A 181 -23.39 -28.90 14.03
C SER A 181 -22.70 -29.83 15.05
N ALA A 182 -21.77 -29.29 15.84
CA ALA A 182 -21.13 -30.02 16.93
C ALA A 182 -22.12 -30.69 17.89
N GLY A 183 -23.20 -29.98 18.25
CA GLY A 183 -24.26 -30.50 19.11
C GLY A 183 -24.99 -31.72 18.53
N GLU A 184 -25.19 -31.76 17.20
CA GLU A 184 -25.90 -32.87 16.54
C GLU A 184 -25.06 -34.14 16.39
N VAL A 185 -23.73 -34.00 16.32
CA VAL A 185 -22.80 -35.11 16.16
C VAL A 185 -22.24 -35.60 17.50
N ALA A 186 -22.18 -34.75 18.53
CA ALA A 186 -21.61 -35.08 19.84
C ALA A 186 -22.25 -36.32 20.47
N GLY A 187 -23.58 -36.39 20.50
CA GLY A 187 -24.32 -37.51 21.08
C GLY A 187 -24.10 -38.83 20.32
N VAL A 188 -23.94 -38.78 19.00
CA VAL A 188 -23.64 -39.97 18.19
C VAL A 188 -22.23 -40.47 18.49
N GLY A 189 -21.25 -39.56 18.58
CA GLY A 189 -19.89 -39.90 18.96
C GLY A 189 -19.81 -40.55 20.34
N GLU A 190 -20.50 -39.99 21.32
CA GLU A 190 -20.54 -40.51 22.68
C GLU A 190 -21.13 -41.93 22.74
N GLN A 191 -22.20 -42.19 21.98
CA GLN A 191 -22.78 -43.52 21.87
C GLN A 191 -21.79 -44.54 21.28
N ILE A 192 -21.03 -44.15 20.26
CA ILE A 192 -20.00 -45.01 19.64
C ILE A 192 -18.93 -45.37 20.66
N VAL A 193 -18.36 -44.37 21.34
CA VAL A 193 -17.28 -44.58 22.32
C VAL A 193 -17.77 -45.43 23.50
N ARG A 194 -18.97 -45.13 24.04
CA ARG A 194 -19.58 -45.91 25.14
C ARG A 194 -19.85 -47.36 24.74
N ALA A 195 -20.31 -47.61 23.51
CA ALA A 195 -20.58 -48.98 23.04
C ALA A 195 -19.32 -49.86 22.99
N GLN A 196 -18.15 -49.24 22.82
CA GLN A 196 -16.86 -49.94 22.81
C GLN A 196 -16.24 -50.05 24.21
N GLY A 197 -16.82 -49.40 25.22
CA GLY A 197 -16.29 -49.40 26.59
C GLY A 197 -14.92 -48.72 26.72
N VAL A 198 -14.60 -47.77 25.85
CA VAL A 198 -13.29 -47.11 25.81
C VAL A 198 -13.31 -45.78 26.57
N ALA A 199 -12.31 -45.56 27.41
CA ALA A 199 -12.11 -44.33 28.17
C ALA A 199 -11.10 -43.43 27.45
N LEU A 200 -11.56 -42.62 26.48
CA LEU A 200 -10.69 -41.75 25.67
C LEU A 200 -9.90 -40.72 26.48
N ASP A 201 -10.38 -40.37 27.68
CA ASP A 201 -9.70 -39.50 28.63
C ASP A 201 -8.40 -40.12 29.17
N GLN A 202 -8.27 -41.44 29.14
CA GLN A 202 -7.08 -42.18 29.57
C GLN A 202 -6.05 -42.35 28.45
N GLU A 203 -6.46 -42.22 27.18
CA GLU A 203 -5.62 -42.45 26.00
C GLU A 203 -4.51 -41.40 25.83
N PRO A 204 -3.25 -41.80 25.57
CA PRO A 204 -2.14 -40.88 25.39
C PRO A 204 -2.43 -39.80 24.33
N GLN A 205 -1.92 -38.58 24.56
CA GLN A 205 -2.11 -37.46 23.63
C GLN A 205 -1.65 -37.79 22.19
N ARG A 206 -0.58 -38.58 22.06
CA ARG A 206 -0.05 -39.05 20.78
C ARG A 206 -1.04 -39.94 20.03
N ASP A 207 -1.70 -40.86 20.72
CA ASP A 207 -2.64 -41.81 20.13
C ASP A 207 -3.95 -41.13 19.74
N LEU A 208 -4.40 -40.17 20.57
CA LEU A 208 -5.51 -39.30 20.23
C LEU A 208 -5.22 -38.48 18.96
N PHE A 209 -4.02 -37.89 18.85
CA PHE A 209 -3.63 -37.16 17.64
C PHE A 209 -3.52 -38.08 16.41
N ALA A 210 -2.95 -39.28 16.56
CA ALA A 210 -2.88 -40.27 15.49
C ALA A 210 -4.29 -40.69 15.01
N GLY A 211 -5.24 -40.83 15.94
CA GLY A 211 -6.65 -41.05 15.64
C GLY A 211 -7.29 -39.89 14.88
N LEU A 212 -7.06 -38.65 15.33
CA LEU A 212 -7.53 -37.44 14.62
C LEU A 212 -6.97 -37.39 13.19
N LEU A 213 -5.67 -37.63 13.04
CA LEU A 213 -4.98 -37.66 11.74
C LEU A 213 -5.61 -38.69 10.82
N PHE A 214 -5.85 -39.91 11.31
CA PHE A 214 -6.51 -40.95 10.52
C PHE A 214 -7.94 -40.55 10.12
N VAL A 215 -8.76 -40.08 11.06
CA VAL A 215 -10.15 -39.72 10.77
C VAL A 215 -10.22 -38.62 9.72
N VAL A 216 -9.41 -37.58 9.86
CA VAL A 216 -9.41 -36.41 8.97
C VAL A 216 -8.88 -36.76 7.59
N THR A 217 -7.74 -37.46 7.49
CA THR A 217 -7.06 -37.68 6.20
C THR A 217 -7.54 -38.93 5.46
N THR A 218 -8.04 -39.93 6.19
CA THR A 218 -8.42 -41.24 5.62
C THR A 218 -9.94 -41.38 5.58
N LEU A 219 -10.63 -41.33 6.72
CA LEU A 219 -12.10 -41.45 6.75
C LEU A 219 -12.78 -40.24 6.08
N GLY A 220 -12.21 -39.04 6.21
CA GLY A 220 -12.68 -37.83 5.52
C GLY A 220 -12.68 -37.96 3.99
N ARG A 221 -11.88 -38.89 3.44
CA ARG A 221 -11.83 -39.21 2.01
C ARG A 221 -12.59 -40.49 1.64
N GLY A 222 -13.35 -41.07 2.57
CA GLY A 222 -14.09 -42.32 2.38
C GLY A 222 -13.19 -43.56 2.32
N ARG A 223 -11.93 -43.46 2.73
CA ARG A 223 -10.97 -44.57 2.76
C ARG A 223 -10.93 -45.20 4.15
N THR A 224 -10.40 -46.42 4.24
CA THR A 224 -10.23 -47.15 5.51
C THR A 224 -8.78 -47.56 5.77
N VAL A 225 -7.89 -47.31 4.82
CA VAL A 225 -6.46 -47.64 4.90
C VAL A 225 -5.67 -46.35 4.88
N PHE A 226 -4.82 -46.18 5.89
CA PHE A 226 -3.97 -45.00 6.02
C PHE A 226 -2.88 -45.01 4.97
N ASP A 227 -2.73 -43.90 4.24
CA ASP A 227 -1.71 -43.69 3.23
C ASP A 227 -0.76 -42.58 3.70
N ALA A 228 0.37 -42.98 4.29
CA ALA A 228 1.36 -42.07 4.87
C ALA A 228 2.02 -41.16 3.82
N ASP A 229 2.05 -41.61 2.56
CA ASP A 229 2.73 -40.91 1.46
C ASP A 229 1.85 -39.76 0.98
N ALA A 230 0.55 -40.02 0.85
CA ALA A 230 -0.43 -39.01 0.49
C ALA A 230 -0.47 -37.84 1.48
N VAL A 231 -0.24 -38.08 2.78
CA VAL A 231 -0.30 -37.04 3.82
C VAL A 231 1.05 -36.37 4.11
N GLY A 232 2.09 -36.64 3.30
CA GLY A 232 3.39 -35.96 3.40
C GLY A 232 4.30 -36.42 4.55
N LEU A 233 4.02 -37.56 5.19
CA LEU A 233 4.79 -38.02 6.35
C LEU A 233 6.14 -38.69 6.03
N GLN A 234 6.44 -38.94 4.75
CA GLN A 234 7.72 -39.54 4.33
C GLN A 234 8.91 -38.55 4.35
N GLY A 235 8.66 -37.23 4.39
CA GLY A 235 9.69 -36.19 4.36
C GLY A 235 10.14 -35.67 5.73
N ALA A 236 9.34 -35.88 6.79
CA ALA A 236 9.66 -35.44 8.14
C ALA A 236 10.66 -36.41 8.79
N ASP A 237 11.64 -35.88 9.54
CA ASP A 237 12.71 -36.60 10.26
C ASP A 237 12.41 -38.10 10.46
N ARG A 238 13.16 -38.96 9.75
CA ARG A 238 12.81 -40.35 9.37
C ARG A 238 12.31 -41.26 10.52
N GLY A 239 12.53 -40.90 11.78
CA GLY A 239 12.03 -41.61 12.95
C GLY A 239 10.62 -41.18 13.38
N ALA A 240 10.37 -39.88 13.55
CA ALA A 240 9.13 -39.37 14.14
C ALA A 240 7.94 -39.50 13.18
N GLY A 241 8.11 -39.14 11.90
CA GLY A 241 7.06 -39.26 10.88
C GLY A 241 6.63 -40.72 10.65
N ARG A 242 7.58 -41.65 10.65
CA ARG A 242 7.30 -43.09 10.52
C ARG A 242 6.59 -43.66 11.75
N ALA A 243 6.99 -43.22 12.94
CA ALA A 243 6.33 -43.62 14.18
C ALA A 243 4.87 -43.15 14.19
N LEU A 244 4.61 -41.87 13.88
CA LEU A 244 3.26 -41.33 13.77
C LEU A 244 2.43 -42.02 12.69
N ALA A 245 3.01 -42.32 11.53
CA ALA A 245 2.31 -43.04 10.47
C ALA A 245 1.88 -44.46 10.92
N THR A 246 2.74 -45.13 11.69
CA THR A 246 2.42 -46.44 12.28
C THR A 246 1.29 -46.31 13.30
N ASP A 247 1.36 -45.33 14.20
CA ASP A 247 0.32 -45.11 15.21
C ASP A 247 -1.02 -44.76 14.54
N ALA A 248 -1.01 -43.92 13.51
CA ALA A 248 -2.22 -43.52 12.79
C ALA A 248 -2.86 -44.72 12.06
N ALA A 249 -2.04 -45.60 11.48
CA ALA A 249 -2.53 -46.84 10.88
C ALA A 249 -3.14 -47.78 11.93
N VAL A 250 -2.51 -47.93 13.10
CA VAL A 250 -3.01 -48.80 14.19
C VAL A 250 -4.29 -48.24 14.81
N ALA A 251 -4.29 -46.96 15.19
CA ALA A 251 -5.48 -46.27 15.70
C ALA A 251 -6.61 -46.35 14.68
N GLY A 252 -6.32 -46.10 13.40
CA GLY A 252 -7.29 -46.16 12.32
C GLY A 252 -7.99 -47.51 12.17
N GLN A 253 -7.26 -48.62 12.28
CA GLN A 253 -7.85 -49.95 12.26
C GLN A 253 -8.86 -50.16 13.39
N GLN A 254 -8.59 -49.62 14.58
CA GLN A 254 -9.53 -49.69 15.70
C GLN A 254 -10.75 -48.80 15.46
N LEU A 255 -10.55 -47.56 15.01
CA LEU A 255 -11.64 -46.60 14.76
C LEU A 255 -12.58 -47.08 13.65
N VAL A 256 -12.06 -47.72 12.59
CA VAL A 256 -12.88 -48.35 11.54
C VAL A 256 -13.79 -49.43 12.13
N ARG A 257 -13.29 -50.27 13.06
CA ARG A 257 -14.11 -51.28 13.73
C ARG A 257 -15.20 -50.66 14.59
N TRP A 258 -14.92 -49.57 15.28
CA TRP A 258 -15.92 -48.86 16.10
C TRP A 258 -17.06 -48.28 15.27
N LEU A 259 -16.74 -47.78 14.07
CA LEU A 259 -17.73 -47.23 13.15
C LEU A 259 -18.52 -48.30 12.40
N GLY A 260 -17.98 -49.52 12.29
CA GLY A 260 -18.55 -50.63 11.54
C GLY A 260 -17.74 -50.95 10.29
N GLU A 261 -17.62 -52.25 9.97
CA GLU A 261 -16.81 -52.71 8.84
C GLU A 261 -17.45 -52.38 7.48
N ARG A 262 -18.78 -52.30 7.42
CA ARG A 262 -19.52 -51.98 6.20
C ARG A 262 -19.51 -50.49 5.94
N GLU A 263 -19.38 -50.11 4.68
CA GLU A 263 -19.40 -48.70 4.27
C GLU A 263 -20.72 -47.99 4.65
N ALA A 264 -21.85 -48.69 4.53
CA ALA A 264 -23.16 -48.17 4.92
C ALA A 264 -23.28 -47.79 6.40
N ASP A 265 -22.46 -48.40 7.28
CA ASP A 265 -22.47 -48.10 8.71
C ASP A 265 -21.68 -46.83 9.04
N ARG A 266 -20.79 -46.38 8.13
CA ARG A 266 -19.89 -45.23 8.29
C ARG A 266 -20.49 -43.94 7.76
N SER A 267 -21.68 -43.59 8.25
CA SER A 267 -22.32 -42.34 7.85
C SER A 267 -21.49 -41.11 8.29
N PRO A 268 -21.53 -39.99 7.54
CA PRO A 268 -20.79 -38.76 7.89
C PRO A 268 -21.02 -38.31 9.33
N ARG A 269 -22.26 -38.42 9.84
CA ARG A 269 -22.62 -38.05 11.21
C ARG A 269 -21.88 -38.90 12.26
N ARG A 270 -21.66 -40.19 12.01
CA ARG A 270 -20.91 -41.07 12.92
C ARG A 270 -19.42 -40.76 12.90
N ILE A 271 -18.87 -40.49 11.71
CA ILE A 271 -17.46 -40.11 11.55
C ILE A 271 -17.19 -38.77 12.26
N LEU A 272 -18.02 -37.75 12.02
CA LEU A 272 -17.92 -36.44 12.68
C LEU A 272 -18.12 -36.55 14.20
N GLY A 273 -19.05 -37.41 14.65
CA GLY A 273 -19.24 -37.66 16.07
C GLY A 273 -18.00 -38.26 16.74
N LEU A 274 -17.38 -39.26 16.11
CA LEU A 274 -16.15 -39.86 16.61
C LEU A 274 -14.99 -38.85 16.61
N LEU A 275 -14.85 -38.07 15.53
CA LEU A 275 -13.87 -36.99 15.44
C LEU A 275 -14.02 -36.00 16.60
N HIS A 276 -15.25 -35.57 16.88
CA HIS A 276 -15.57 -34.65 17.96
C HIS A 276 -15.12 -35.18 19.32
N GLN A 277 -15.40 -36.45 19.63
CA GLN A 277 -15.00 -37.07 20.90
C GLN A 277 -13.48 -37.20 21.04
N LEU A 278 -12.78 -37.60 19.97
CA LEU A 278 -11.31 -37.63 19.95
C LEU A 278 -10.72 -36.22 20.17
N ALA A 279 -11.32 -35.19 19.57
CA ALA A 279 -10.87 -33.81 19.69
C ALA A 279 -11.07 -33.26 21.11
N LEU A 280 -12.20 -33.56 21.76
CA LEU A 280 -12.45 -33.19 23.15
C LEU A 280 -11.46 -33.87 24.10
N ALA A 281 -11.21 -35.16 23.90
CA ALA A 281 -10.21 -35.89 24.69
C ALA A 281 -8.79 -35.33 24.48
N PHE A 282 -8.42 -35.01 23.24
CA PHE A 282 -7.13 -34.40 22.92
C PHE A 282 -7.01 -33.00 23.57
N ARG A 283 -8.05 -32.17 23.46
CA ARG A 283 -8.11 -30.83 24.08
C ARG A 283 -7.89 -30.88 25.59
N ALA A 284 -8.48 -31.87 26.28
CA ALA A 284 -8.34 -32.01 27.73
C ALA A 284 -6.88 -32.22 28.16
N ARG A 285 -6.04 -32.77 27.28
CA ARG A 285 -4.63 -33.11 27.57
C ARG A 285 -3.63 -32.13 26.95
N ALA A 286 -3.96 -31.53 25.81
CA ALA A 286 -3.06 -30.64 25.09
C ALA A 286 -3.13 -29.18 25.58
N PRO A 287 -2.00 -28.46 25.70
CA PRO A 287 -2.00 -27.02 25.92
C PRO A 287 -2.53 -26.26 24.69
N GLN A 288 -2.99 -25.02 24.87
CA GLN A 288 -3.63 -24.24 23.81
C GLN A 288 -2.76 -24.09 22.54
N SER A 289 -1.45 -23.88 22.67
CA SER A 289 -0.53 -23.81 21.53
C SER A 289 -0.51 -25.10 20.71
N ALA A 290 -0.42 -26.25 21.39
CA ALA A 290 -0.43 -27.56 20.74
C ALA A 290 -1.77 -27.88 20.07
N ARG A 291 -2.89 -27.31 20.54
CA ARG A 291 -4.21 -27.45 19.89
C ARG A 291 -4.26 -26.72 18.56
N ALA A 292 -3.75 -25.48 18.52
CA ALA A 292 -3.66 -24.70 17.28
C ALA A 292 -2.69 -25.35 16.29
N GLU A 293 -1.53 -25.78 16.76
CA GLU A 293 -0.56 -26.52 15.93
C GLU A 293 -1.15 -27.84 15.40
N ALA A 294 -1.89 -28.58 16.23
CA ALA A 294 -2.57 -29.80 15.80
C ALA A 294 -3.61 -29.53 14.71
N LEU A 295 -4.44 -28.49 14.87
CA LEU A 295 -5.42 -28.11 13.85
C LEU A 295 -4.74 -27.78 12.52
N LEU A 296 -3.70 -26.95 12.54
CA LEU A 296 -2.94 -26.59 11.34
C LEU A 296 -2.24 -27.80 10.72
N ALA A 297 -1.63 -28.67 11.52
CA ALA A 297 -0.97 -29.87 11.02
C ALA A 297 -1.95 -30.86 10.37
N LEU A 298 -3.16 -31.02 10.94
CA LEU A 298 -4.22 -31.84 10.35
C LEU A 298 -4.73 -31.22 9.05
N ASP A 299 -4.81 -29.89 9.00
CA ASP A 299 -5.23 -29.17 7.82
C ASP A 299 -4.22 -29.27 6.66
N ASP A 300 -2.94 -29.08 6.97
CA ASP A 300 -1.83 -29.26 6.02
C ASP A 300 -1.79 -30.72 5.51
N ALA A 301 -2.00 -31.70 6.39
CA ALA A 301 -2.05 -33.12 6.00
C ALA A 301 -3.23 -33.41 5.05
N CYS A 302 -4.37 -32.75 5.24
CA CYS A 302 -5.50 -32.81 4.31
C CYS A 302 -5.13 -32.30 2.92
N LEU A 303 -4.52 -31.11 2.86
CA LEU A 303 -4.13 -30.45 1.62
C LEU A 303 -3.00 -31.20 0.89
N ALA A 304 -2.07 -31.79 1.63
CA ALA A 304 -1.02 -32.64 1.07
C ALA A 304 -1.60 -33.85 0.31
N ALA A 305 -2.70 -34.42 0.80
CA ALA A 305 -3.39 -35.55 0.17
C ALA A 305 -4.25 -35.15 -1.05
N GLY A 306 -4.30 -33.85 -1.41
CA GLY A 306 -5.07 -33.28 -2.51
C GLY A 306 -6.20 -32.35 -2.02
N PRO A 307 -7.04 -31.82 -2.92
CA PRO A 307 -8.16 -30.94 -2.55
C PRO A 307 -9.05 -31.57 -1.46
N ARG A 308 -9.49 -30.76 -0.50
CA ARG A 308 -10.36 -31.20 0.60
C ARG A 308 -11.70 -31.67 0.05
N THR A 309 -12.23 -32.74 0.64
CA THR A 309 -13.60 -33.17 0.41
C THR A 309 -14.58 -32.32 1.23
N ILE A 310 -15.86 -32.33 0.86
CA ILE A 310 -16.94 -31.70 1.65
C ILE A 310 -16.89 -32.15 3.12
N LEU A 311 -16.69 -33.45 3.35
CA LEU A 311 -16.61 -34.00 4.70
C LEU A 311 -15.39 -33.45 5.45
N GLN A 312 -14.24 -33.30 4.78
CA GLN A 312 -13.03 -32.75 5.40
C GLN A 312 -13.19 -31.27 5.76
N GLU A 313 -13.89 -30.46 4.95
CA GLU A 313 -14.19 -29.07 5.33
C GLU A 313 -15.02 -29.02 6.61
N GLU A 314 -16.07 -29.84 6.72
CA GLU A 314 -16.89 -29.96 7.94
C GLU A 314 -16.07 -30.46 9.14
N MET A 315 -15.13 -31.40 8.91
CA MET A 315 -14.23 -31.90 9.95
C MET A 315 -13.31 -30.80 10.48
N ILE A 316 -12.73 -29.96 9.63
CA ILE A 316 -11.83 -28.87 10.04
C ILE A 316 -12.60 -27.80 10.83
N ASP A 317 -13.78 -27.42 10.37
CA ASP A 317 -14.66 -26.47 11.10
C ASP A 317 -15.04 -27.03 12.48
N LEU A 318 -15.47 -28.29 12.55
CA LEU A 318 -15.82 -28.98 13.79
C LEU A 318 -14.62 -29.14 14.73
N LEU A 319 -13.43 -29.40 14.18
CA LEU A 319 -12.19 -29.51 14.95
C LEU A 319 -11.81 -28.18 15.58
N ALA A 320 -11.90 -27.07 14.84
CA ALA A 320 -11.61 -25.74 15.37
C ALA A 320 -12.51 -25.43 16.58
N GLU A 321 -13.81 -25.70 16.45
CA GLU A 321 -14.79 -25.55 17.55
C GLU A 321 -14.45 -26.48 18.73
N ALA A 322 -14.25 -27.78 18.48
CA ALA A 322 -14.01 -28.78 19.54
C ALA A 322 -12.70 -28.53 20.30
N LEU A 323 -11.63 -28.16 19.58
CA LEU A 323 -10.33 -27.83 20.15
C LEU A 323 -10.33 -26.46 20.87
N GLY A 324 -11.33 -25.62 20.61
CA GLY A 324 -11.45 -24.26 21.16
C GLY A 324 -10.36 -23.35 20.60
N VAL A 325 -10.15 -23.40 19.28
CA VAL A 325 -9.20 -22.58 18.55
C VAL A 325 -9.97 -21.58 17.70
N ASP A 326 -9.82 -20.29 18.01
CA ASP A 326 -10.42 -19.22 17.22
C ASP A 326 -9.58 -18.95 15.97
N LEU A 327 -10.17 -19.11 14.79
CA LEU A 327 -9.53 -18.75 13.52
C LEU A 327 -9.71 -17.25 13.27
N VAL A 328 -8.64 -16.48 13.42
CA VAL A 328 -8.62 -15.05 13.07
C VAL A 328 -8.01 -14.90 11.68
N LEU A 329 -8.82 -14.50 10.69
CA LEU A 329 -8.33 -14.20 9.35
C LEU A 329 -7.59 -12.85 9.38
N GLU A 330 -6.31 -12.84 8.96
CA GLU A 330 -5.55 -11.59 8.79
C GLU A 330 -6.26 -10.69 7.75
N GLY A 331 -6.87 -9.62 8.23
CA GLY A 331 -7.64 -8.67 7.39
C GLY A 331 -8.92 -8.16 8.05
N GLU A 332 -9.43 -8.85 9.06
CA GLU A 332 -10.50 -8.35 9.93
C GLU A 332 -9.89 -7.60 11.13
N ARG A 333 -9.64 -6.30 10.94
CA ARG A 333 -9.50 -5.31 12.02
C ARG A 333 -10.46 -4.16 11.79
#